data_AF-A0A2E7T1C8-F1
#
_entry.id   AF-A0A2E7T1C8-F1
#
_cell.length_a   1.000
_cell.length_b   1.000
_cell.length_c   1.000
_cell.angle_alpha   90.00
_cell.angle_beta   90.00
_cell.angle_gamma   90.00
#
_symmetry.space_group_name_H-M   'P 1'
#
loop_
_entity.id
_entity.type
_entity.pdbx_description
1 polymer ?
#
loop_
_entity_poly.entity_id
_entity_poly.type
_entity_poly.pdbx_seq_one_letter_code
_entity_poly.pdbx_strand_id
1 'polypeptide(L)'
;MSPVFVLAYVVRKSNPRSVLKSGSLLMVQHPKRGWEFPGGHIEEGEHPEQALHRELMEEVGGKGTLLAWNKSYYPNGWVGLVSVDDEEVPFSQQQWNVNDQHVSTVQWFAELPDFTHWDVQEVIDLSNWVNSIELGHE
;
A
#
# COMPACT_ATOMS: atom_id res chain seq x y z
N MET A 1 -20.45 6.32 4.99
CA MET A 1 -20.34 6.78 3.59
C MET A 1 -19.47 5.78 2.85
N SER A 2 -19.75 5.54 1.58
CA SER A 2 -18.86 4.74 0.73
C SER A 2 -17.64 5.59 0.36
N PRO A 3 -16.43 5.02 0.35
CA PRO A 3 -15.24 5.74 -0.09
C PRO A 3 -15.32 6.05 -1.59
N VAL A 4 -14.60 7.07 -2.01
CA VAL A 4 -14.38 7.46 -3.41
C VAL A 4 -13.06 6.86 -3.93
N PHE A 5 -12.11 6.57 -3.04
CA PHE A 5 -10.82 5.97 -3.37
C PHE A 5 -10.35 4.99 -2.30
N VAL A 6 -9.40 4.14 -2.66
CA VAL A 6 -8.74 3.20 -1.75
C VAL A 6 -7.23 3.28 -1.91
N LEU A 7 -6.51 3.08 -0.81
CA LEU A 7 -5.05 2.98 -0.77
C LEU A 7 -4.63 1.69 -0.09
N ALA A 8 -3.52 1.11 -0.53
CA ALA A 8 -2.93 -0.08 0.05
C ALA A 8 -1.71 0.28 0.91
N TYR A 9 -1.80 0.03 2.20
CA TYR A 9 -0.61 -0.06 3.06
C TYR A 9 -0.11 -1.50 3.01
N VAL A 10 0.94 -1.75 2.24
CA VAL A 10 1.42 -3.13 1.99
C VAL A 10 2.61 -3.48 2.88
N VAL A 11 2.51 -4.62 3.55
CA VAL A 11 3.56 -5.22 4.38
C VAL A 11 3.94 -6.61 3.87
N ARG A 12 5.15 -7.05 4.21
CA ARG A 12 5.62 -8.41 3.90
C ARG A 12 4.98 -9.41 4.85
N LYS A 13 4.54 -10.56 4.32
CA LYS A 13 3.98 -11.65 5.14
C LYS A 13 5.02 -12.22 6.10
N SER A 14 6.29 -12.29 5.70
CA SER A 14 7.39 -12.74 6.57
C SER A 14 7.67 -11.78 7.75
N ASN A 15 7.32 -10.50 7.62
CA ASN A 15 7.50 -9.47 8.65
C ASN A 15 6.40 -8.40 8.53
N PRO A 16 5.20 -8.65 9.09
CA PRO A 16 4.01 -7.81 8.88
C PRO A 16 4.04 -6.51 9.70
N ARG A 17 5.22 -6.02 10.09
CA ARG A 17 5.40 -4.78 10.86
C ARG A 17 5.40 -3.57 9.92
N SER A 18 5.07 -2.40 10.48
CA SER A 18 5.26 -1.13 9.77
C SER A 18 6.74 -0.77 9.61
N VAL A 19 7.04 0.13 8.68
CA VAL A 19 8.40 0.67 8.46
C VAL A 19 8.97 1.34 9.71
N LEU A 20 8.11 1.92 10.58
CA LEU A 20 8.54 2.51 11.86
C LEU A 20 8.94 1.47 12.93
N LYS A 21 8.65 0.19 12.71
CA LYS A 21 8.96 -0.93 13.62
C LYS A 21 9.85 -1.98 12.95
N SER A 22 10.78 -1.53 12.10
CA SER A 22 11.72 -2.39 11.36
C SER A 22 11.03 -3.38 10.41
N GLY A 23 9.80 -3.06 10.00
CA GLY A 23 9.14 -3.72 8.88
C GLY A 23 9.49 -3.03 7.57
N SER A 24 8.62 -3.22 6.59
CA SER A 24 8.78 -2.64 5.25
C SER A 24 7.51 -1.93 4.82
N LEU A 25 7.67 -0.97 3.92
CA LEU A 25 6.58 -0.30 3.22
C LEU A 25 6.77 -0.46 1.72
N LEU A 26 5.74 -0.90 0.99
CA LEU A 26 5.77 -0.91 -0.47
C LEU A 26 5.18 0.40 -1.01
N MET A 27 5.88 1.01 -1.98
CA MET A 27 5.41 2.22 -2.65
C MET A 27 5.60 2.12 -4.16
N VAL A 28 4.80 2.89 -4.89
CA VAL A 28 4.90 3.05 -6.34
C VAL A 28 5.39 4.45 -6.67
N GLN A 29 6.22 4.59 -7.71
CA GLN A 29 6.80 5.87 -8.11
C GLN A 29 6.11 6.44 -9.33
N HIS A 30 5.29 7.47 -9.13
CA HIS A 30 4.69 8.21 -10.21
C HIS A 30 5.68 9.24 -10.79
N PRO A 31 5.85 9.33 -12.13
CA PRO A 31 6.89 10.12 -12.78
C PRO A 31 6.97 11.59 -12.35
N LYS A 32 5.82 12.18 -11.98
CA LYS A 32 5.71 13.60 -11.59
C LYS A 32 5.44 13.83 -10.11
N ARG A 33 4.92 12.82 -9.40
CA ARG A 33 4.44 12.96 -8.00
C ARG A 33 5.43 12.35 -7.00
N GLY A 34 6.33 11.49 -7.46
CA GLY A 34 7.25 10.77 -6.59
C GLY A 34 6.60 9.51 -6.02
N TRP A 35 7.04 9.11 -4.83
CA TRP A 35 6.56 7.91 -4.15
C TRP A 35 5.17 8.11 -3.54
N GLU A 36 4.28 7.18 -3.82
CA GLU A 36 2.91 7.14 -3.29
C GLU A 36 2.52 5.72 -2.86
N PHE A 37 1.52 5.61 -1.99
CA PHE A 37 0.90 4.32 -1.70
C PHE A 37 0.21 3.81 -2.97
N PRO A 38 0.28 2.49 -3.27
CA PRO A 38 -0.53 1.92 -4.33
C PRO A 38 -2.01 2.15 -4.07
N GLY A 39 -2.77 2.47 -5.11
CA GLY A 39 -4.22 2.68 -4.99
C GLY A 39 -4.77 3.77 -5.91
N GLY A 40 -6.10 3.83 -5.96
CA GLY A 40 -6.78 4.68 -6.92
C GLY A 40 -8.27 4.86 -6.62
N HIS A 41 -8.98 5.41 -7.60
CA HIS A 41 -10.40 5.69 -7.49
C HIS A 41 -11.22 4.41 -7.62
N ILE A 42 -12.32 4.36 -6.89
CA ILE A 42 -13.31 3.28 -7.04
C ILE A 42 -14.16 3.58 -8.28
N GLU A 43 -14.28 2.60 -9.16
CA GLU A 43 -15.12 2.71 -10.35
C GLU A 43 -16.62 2.56 -10.04
N GLU A 44 -17.48 2.99 -10.98
CA GLU A 44 -18.93 2.88 -10.80
C GLU A 44 -19.37 1.42 -10.65
N GLY A 45 -19.99 1.10 -9.51
CA GLY A 45 -20.44 -0.26 -9.19
C GLY A 45 -19.37 -1.17 -8.61
N GLU A 46 -18.14 -0.68 -8.41
CA GLU A 46 -17.03 -1.43 -7.84
C GLU A 46 -17.07 -1.43 -6.30
N HIS A 47 -16.87 -2.58 -5.67
CA HIS A 47 -16.68 -2.62 -4.21
C HIS A 47 -15.26 -2.13 -3.84
N PRO A 48 -15.07 -1.45 -2.69
CA PRO A 48 -13.75 -0.93 -2.28
C PRO A 48 -12.63 -1.98 -2.26
N GLU A 49 -12.94 -3.22 -1.89
CA GLU A 49 -11.98 -4.32 -1.90
C GLU A 49 -11.63 -4.78 -3.33
N GLN A 50 -12.59 -4.74 -4.26
CA GLN A 50 -12.33 -5.02 -5.68
C GLN A 50 -11.41 -3.95 -6.28
N ALA A 51 -11.70 -2.66 -5.99
CA ALA A 51 -10.85 -1.54 -6.40
C ALA A 51 -9.42 -1.72 -5.86
N LEU A 52 -9.28 -2.04 -4.57
CA LEU A 52 -7.96 -2.22 -3.96
C LEU A 52 -7.15 -3.34 -4.63
N HIS A 53 -7.79 -4.47 -4.93
CA HIS A 53 -7.14 -5.58 -5.61
C HIS A 53 -6.82 -5.30 -7.09
N ARG A 54 -7.69 -4.55 -7.78
CA ARG A 54 -7.45 -4.10 -9.15
C ARG A 54 -6.23 -3.18 -9.21
N GLU A 55 -6.21 -2.14 -8.38
CA GLU A 55 -5.10 -1.18 -8.31
C GLU A 55 -3.78 -1.86 -7.91
N LEU A 56 -3.79 -2.78 -6.95
CA LEU A 56 -2.60 -3.58 -6.63
C LEU A 56 -2.13 -4.44 -7.81
N MET A 57 -3.05 -5.03 -8.57
CA MET A 57 -2.65 -5.80 -9.75
C MET A 57 -2.06 -4.89 -10.84
N GLU A 58 -2.66 -3.73 -11.08
CA GLU A 58 -2.28 -2.79 -12.13
C GLU A 58 -0.96 -2.08 -11.82
N GLU A 59 -0.80 -1.54 -10.61
CA GLU A 59 0.35 -0.71 -10.24
C GLU A 59 1.53 -1.51 -9.66
N VAL A 60 1.23 -2.64 -9.02
CA VAL A 60 2.22 -3.46 -8.29
C VAL A 60 2.50 -4.78 -8.99
N GLY A 61 1.56 -5.31 -9.78
CA GLY A 61 1.73 -6.57 -10.53
C GLY A 61 1.54 -7.82 -9.67
N GLY A 62 0.83 -7.73 -8.54
CA GLY A 62 0.64 -8.84 -7.63
C GLY A 62 -0.63 -8.77 -6.80
N LYS A 63 -0.95 -9.87 -6.11
CA LYS A 63 -2.08 -9.97 -5.18
C LYS A 63 -1.59 -10.03 -3.75
N GLY A 64 -2.37 -9.47 -2.83
CA GLY A 64 -2.15 -9.59 -1.40
C GLY A 64 -3.43 -9.99 -0.67
N THR A 65 -3.30 -10.29 0.62
CA THR A 65 -4.41 -10.55 1.52
C THR A 65 -4.73 -9.27 2.29
N LEU A 66 -5.95 -8.78 2.16
CA LEU A 66 -6.45 -7.69 2.98
C LEU A 66 -6.62 -8.17 4.44
N LEU A 67 -5.96 -7.48 5.36
CA LEU A 67 -5.96 -7.79 6.80
C LEU A 67 -6.92 -6.89 7.58
N ALA A 68 -6.96 -5.60 7.25
CA ALA A 68 -7.79 -4.63 7.95
C ALA A 68 -8.08 -3.39 7.09
N TRP A 69 -9.14 -2.67 7.43
CA TRP A 69 -9.47 -1.38 6.83
C TRP A 69 -9.36 -0.25 7.85
N ASN A 70 -8.65 0.83 7.49
CA ASN A 70 -8.80 2.14 8.09
C ASN A 70 -9.87 2.91 7.29
N LYS A 71 -11.05 3.10 7.88
CA LYS A 71 -12.19 3.78 7.24
C LYS A 71 -12.39 5.22 7.69
N SER A 72 -11.53 5.71 8.57
CA SER A 72 -11.70 6.99 9.28
C SER A 72 -10.54 7.96 9.09
N TYR A 73 -9.40 7.51 8.57
CA TYR A 73 -8.25 8.40 8.35
C TYR A 73 -8.55 9.47 7.30
N TYR A 74 -9.01 9.05 6.12
CA TYR A 74 -9.49 9.97 5.09
C TYR A 74 -11.01 10.11 5.13
N PRO A 75 -11.57 11.33 4.99
CA PRO A 75 -13.02 11.54 4.95
C PRO A 75 -13.73 10.75 3.84
N ASN A 76 -13.08 10.60 2.68
CA ASN A 76 -13.63 9.97 1.47
C ASN A 76 -12.78 8.80 0.96
N GLY A 77 -11.86 8.28 1.77
CA GLY A 77 -10.92 7.25 1.33
C GLY A 77 -10.69 6.20 2.40
N TRP A 78 -10.51 4.96 1.98
CA TRP A 78 -10.18 3.86 2.90
C TRP A 78 -8.77 3.36 2.65
N VAL A 79 -8.05 3.03 3.72
CA VAL A 79 -6.71 2.43 3.63
C VAL A 79 -6.79 0.97 4.03
N GLY A 80 -6.45 0.06 3.12
CA GLY A 80 -6.35 -1.36 3.38
C GLY A 80 -4.96 -1.71 3.86
N LEU A 81 -4.83 -2.35 5.01
CA LEU A 81 -3.60 -3.04 5.38
C LEU A 81 -3.57 -4.37 4.63
N VAL A 82 -2.56 -4.56 3.80
CA VAL A 82 -2.43 -5.73 2.92
C VAL A 82 -1.13 -6.46 3.22
N SER A 83 -1.18 -7.77 3.43
CA SER A 83 0.01 -8.62 3.44
C SER A 83 0.22 -9.27 2.08
N VAL A 84 1.47 -9.35 1.64
CA VAL A 84 1.86 -10.03 0.39
C VAL A 84 2.89 -11.10 0.69
N ASP A 85 2.86 -12.19 -0.08
CA ASP A 85 3.86 -13.25 0.03
C ASP A 85 5.18 -12.78 -0.60
N ASP A 86 6.14 -12.44 0.25
CA ASP A 86 7.43 -11.88 -0.16
C ASP A 86 8.47 -12.93 -0.55
N GLU A 87 8.08 -14.20 -0.63
CA GLU A 87 8.90 -15.26 -1.25
C GLU A 87 8.62 -15.41 -2.77
N GLU A 88 7.48 -14.90 -3.24
CA GLU A 88 7.05 -14.99 -4.64
C GLU A 88 7.33 -13.71 -5.44
N VAL A 89 7.48 -13.86 -6.76
CA VAL A 89 7.62 -12.70 -7.66
C VAL A 89 6.25 -11.99 -7.84
N PRO A 90 6.22 -10.65 -7.87
CA PRO A 90 7.38 -9.76 -7.87
C PRO A 90 7.91 -9.38 -6.47
N PHE A 91 7.17 -9.70 -5.40
CA PHE A 91 7.43 -9.22 -4.04
C PHE A 91 8.76 -9.65 -3.41
N SER A 92 9.35 -10.76 -3.89
CA SER A 92 10.70 -11.20 -3.51
C SER A 92 11.82 -10.28 -4.00
N GLN A 93 11.53 -9.40 -4.96
CA GLN A 93 12.48 -8.39 -5.43
C GLN A 93 12.42 -7.15 -4.53
N GLN A 94 13.55 -6.49 -4.30
CA GLN A 94 13.58 -5.22 -3.57
C GLN A 94 12.90 -4.09 -4.35
N GLN A 95 13.02 -4.12 -5.68
CA GLN A 95 12.49 -3.15 -6.62
C GLN A 95 12.18 -3.84 -7.95
N TRP A 96 11.09 -3.46 -8.61
CA TRP A 96 10.75 -3.91 -9.96
C TRP A 96 10.01 -2.83 -10.74
N ASN A 97 9.88 -3.03 -12.05
CA ASN A 97 9.10 -2.16 -12.92
C ASN A 97 7.83 -2.89 -13.35
N VAL A 98 6.71 -2.18 -13.38
CA VAL A 98 5.45 -2.69 -13.89
C VAL A 98 5.21 -2.06 -15.26
N ASN A 99 4.71 -2.88 -16.20
CA ASN A 99 4.65 -2.53 -17.61
C ASN A 99 3.31 -1.82 -17.93
N ASP A 100 3.04 -0.71 -17.24
CA ASP A 100 1.91 0.17 -17.50
C ASP A 100 2.40 1.50 -18.11
N GLN A 101 1.57 2.12 -18.95
CA GLN A 101 1.82 3.40 -19.57
C GLN A 101 1.84 4.59 -18.58
N HIS A 102 1.53 4.40 -17.29
CA HIS A 102 1.40 5.51 -16.32
C HIS A 102 2.29 5.52 -15.06
N VAL A 103 2.99 4.47 -14.62
CA VAL A 103 3.85 4.52 -13.40
C VAL A 103 5.07 3.58 -13.46
N SER A 104 6.18 4.01 -12.83
CA SER A 104 7.55 3.78 -13.33
C SER A 104 8.50 2.95 -12.45
N THR A 105 8.18 2.62 -11.22
CA THR A 105 8.99 1.73 -10.36
C THR A 105 8.16 1.37 -9.12
N VAL A 106 8.27 0.12 -8.68
CA VAL A 106 7.72 -0.36 -7.40
C VAL A 106 8.89 -0.74 -6.51
N GLN A 107 8.88 -0.32 -5.25
CA GLN A 107 10.01 -0.54 -4.34
C GLN A 107 9.56 -0.77 -2.90
N TRP A 108 10.29 -1.67 -2.24
CA TRP A 108 10.25 -1.82 -0.79
C TRP A 108 11.15 -0.80 -0.09
N PHE A 109 10.63 -0.21 0.97
CA PHE A 109 11.30 0.75 1.83
C PHE A 109 11.45 0.18 3.23
N ALA A 110 12.69 0.06 3.70
CA ALA A 110 13.01 -0.25 5.10
C ALA A 110 13.01 1.01 5.99
N GLU A 111 13.06 2.19 5.37
CA GLU A 111 13.01 3.51 5.99
C GLU A 111 12.17 4.42 5.08
N LEU A 112 11.55 5.47 5.64
CA LEU A 112 10.69 6.38 4.88
C LEU A 112 11.49 7.07 3.76
N PRO A 113 11.03 7.02 2.49
CA PRO A 113 11.64 7.80 1.43
C PRO A 113 11.44 9.30 1.64
N ASP A 114 12.25 10.10 0.95
CA ASP A 114 11.99 11.53 0.80
C ASP A 114 10.72 11.73 -0.03
N PHE A 115 9.66 12.20 0.62
CA PHE A 115 8.39 12.48 -0.03
C PHE A 115 8.41 13.84 -0.71
N THR A 116 8.04 13.87 -1.99
CA THR A 116 7.88 15.12 -2.75
C THR A 116 6.45 15.64 -2.77
N HIS A 117 5.47 14.73 -2.69
CA HIS A 117 4.05 15.07 -2.79
C HIS A 117 3.23 14.62 -1.58
N TRP A 118 3.62 13.52 -0.94
CA TRP A 118 2.97 13.00 0.26
C TRP A 118 3.45 13.72 1.52
N ASP A 119 2.56 13.96 2.47
CA ASP A 119 2.97 14.42 3.80
C ASP A 119 3.57 13.22 4.57
N VAL A 120 4.82 13.35 5.01
CA VAL A 120 5.49 12.32 5.82
C VAL A 120 4.70 12.00 7.08
N GLN A 121 3.96 12.96 7.63
CA GLN A 121 3.11 12.74 8.79
C GLN A 121 1.98 11.76 8.49
N GLU A 122 1.43 11.74 7.27
CA GLU A 122 0.39 10.78 6.88
C GLU A 122 0.93 9.35 6.89
N VAL A 123 2.15 9.16 6.38
CA VAL A 123 2.80 7.86 6.37
C VAL A 123 3.11 7.40 7.80
N ILE A 124 3.50 8.32 8.69
CA ILE A 124 3.73 8.05 10.10
C ILE A 124 2.44 7.64 10.81
N ASP A 125 1.34 8.38 10.59
CA ASP A 125 0.05 8.10 11.22
C ASP A 125 -0.50 6.74 10.78
N LEU A 126 -0.43 6.43 9.48
CA LEU A 126 -0.83 5.14 8.94
C LEU A 126 0.06 4.02 9.47
N SER A 127 1.37 4.25 9.59
CA SER A 127 2.30 3.28 10.22
C SER A 127 1.94 3.01 11.68
N ASN A 128 1.58 4.06 12.44
CA ASN A 128 1.13 3.93 13.82
C ASN A 128 -0.20 3.18 13.92
N TRP A 129 -1.13 3.43 13.00
CA TRP A 129 -2.36 2.65 12.89
C TRP A 129 -2.07 1.17 12.64
N VAL A 130 -1.18 0.83 11.70
CA VAL A 130 -0.76 -0.57 11.47
C VAL A 130 -0.18 -1.20 12.73
N ASN A 131 0.64 -0.46 13.48
CA ASN A 131 1.21 -0.94 14.74
C ASN A 131 0.16 -1.14 15.85
N SER A 132 -1.00 -0.49 15.75
CA SER A 132 -2.12 -0.65 16.70
C SER A 132 -2.99 -1.87 16.39
N ILE A 133 -2.89 -2.41 15.16
CA ILE A 133 -3.59 -3.63 14.79
C ILE A 133 -2.82 -4.79 15.40
N GLU A 134 -3.48 -5.56 16.28
CA GLU A 134 -2.97 -6.84 16.73
C GLU A 134 -2.97 -7.82 15.55
N LEU A 135 -1.91 -7.77 14.74
CA LEU A 135 -1.62 -8.79 13.75
C LEU A 135 -1.14 -10.01 14.52
N GLY A 136 -2.08 -10.93 14.76
CA GLY A 136 -1.94 -12.07 15.65
C GLY A 136 -0.55 -12.72 15.60
N HIS A 137 0.14 -12.69 16.73
CA HIS A 137 1.07 -13.74 17.09
C HIS A 137 0.22 -14.93 17.55
N GLU A 138 -0.12 -15.84 16.64
CA GLU A 138 -0.53 -17.21 17.00
C GLU A 138 0.63 -18.18 16.75
#